data_AF-A0A1T5A874-F1
#
_entry.id   AF-A0A1T5A874-F1
#
_cell.length_a   1.000
_cell.length_b   1.000
_cell.length_c   1.000
_cell.angle_alpha   90.00
_cell.angle_beta   90.00
_cell.angle_gamma   90.00
#
_symmetry.space_group_name_H-M   'P 1'
#
loop_
_entity.id
_entity.type
_entity.pdbx_description
1 polymer ?
#
loop_
_entity_poly.entity_id
_entity_poly.type
_entity_poly.pdbx_seq_one_letter_code
_entity_poly.pdbx_strand_id
1 'polypeptide(L)'
;MTYQSPMDDLFAEYGNKAIPAPQMRAQLRKDVKSAFEERMEEKQRLSARYRKWKTSEARATLASEPRLRAFNRYLRKIEPQDGDELIGAIAESWLPESRQDVRIYALRMVDRHCNRLNLRLGNEILDDPLPPETNVYFRARALLHAGGRA
;
A
#
# COMPACT_ATOMS: atom_id res chain seq x y z
N MET A 1 33.93 55.33 49.83
CA MET A 1 33.33 54.23 49.04
C MET A 1 32.26 53.56 49.88
N THR A 2 30.99 53.80 49.57
CA THR A 2 29.85 52.92 49.84
C THR A 2 28.62 53.57 49.20
N TYR A 3 28.28 53.10 48.00
CA TYR A 3 27.01 53.41 47.34
C TYR A 3 25.97 52.44 47.91
N GLN A 4 24.98 52.95 48.65
CA GLN A 4 23.75 52.21 48.93
C GLN A 4 22.69 52.69 47.94
N SER A 5 22.45 51.92 46.89
CA SER A 5 21.24 52.05 46.08
C SER A 5 20.03 51.62 46.90
N PRO A 6 18.95 52.41 46.97
CA PRO A 6 17.65 51.87 47.32
C PRO A 6 17.14 51.13 46.08
N MET A 7 17.37 49.82 46.03
CA MET A 7 16.56 48.97 45.17
C MET A 7 15.21 48.83 45.85
N ASP A 8 14.30 49.75 45.54
CA ASP A 8 12.87 49.54 45.77
C ASP A 8 12.51 48.20 45.15
N ASP A 9 12.10 47.25 45.99
CA ASP A 9 11.69 45.91 45.56
C ASP A 9 10.36 46.03 44.81
N LEU A 10 10.46 46.32 43.51
CA LEU A 10 9.36 46.47 42.54
C LEU A 10 8.45 45.22 42.48
N PHE A 11 8.84 44.12 43.11
CA PHE A 11 8.11 42.86 43.11
C PHE A 11 7.35 42.58 44.43
N ALA A 12 7.55 43.39 45.47
CA ALA A 12 6.87 43.22 46.77
C ALA A 12 5.33 43.30 46.65
N GLU A 13 4.82 44.02 45.65
CA GLU A 13 3.38 44.18 45.39
C GLU A 13 2.70 42.92 44.82
N TYR A 14 3.49 41.95 44.33
CA TYR A 14 2.99 40.74 43.70
C TYR A 14 2.95 39.53 44.64
N GLY A 15 3.54 39.61 45.84
CA GLY A 15 3.65 38.48 46.77
C GLY A 15 2.36 38.08 47.51
N ASN A 16 1.37 38.99 47.61
CA ASN A 16 0.21 38.82 48.51
C ASN A 16 -1.17 38.86 47.82
N LYS A 17 -1.26 38.86 46.49
CA LYS A 17 -2.56 38.75 45.81
C LYS A 17 -2.91 37.27 45.66
N ALA A 18 -3.90 36.80 46.41
CA ALA A 18 -4.48 35.47 46.25
C ALA A 18 -4.94 35.31 44.78
N ILE A 19 -4.21 34.49 44.02
CA ILE A 19 -4.58 34.16 42.64
C ILE A 19 -5.88 33.35 42.73
N PRO A 20 -7.02 33.83 42.19
CA PRO A 20 -8.24 33.05 42.20
C PRO A 20 -7.97 31.74 41.45
N ALA A 21 -8.26 30.61 42.11
CA ALA A 21 -8.08 29.29 41.52
C ALA A 21 -8.78 29.26 40.15
N PRO A 22 -8.10 28.82 39.07
CA PRO A 22 -8.71 28.75 37.76
C PRO A 22 -9.94 27.87 37.86
N GLN A 23 -11.12 28.44 37.59
CA GLN A 23 -12.36 27.68 37.54
C GLN A 23 -12.16 26.57 36.51
N MET A 24 -12.08 25.31 36.97
CA MET A 24 -12.14 24.16 36.08
C MET A 24 -13.50 24.23 35.39
N ARG A 25 -13.49 24.72 34.14
CA ARG A 25 -14.60 24.52 33.21
C ARG A 25 -14.71 23.02 32.97
N ALA A 26 -15.45 22.34 33.84
CA ALA A 26 -15.86 20.99 33.63
C ALA A 26 -16.66 20.94 32.31
N GLN A 27 -16.12 20.16 31.38
CA GLN A 27 -16.86 19.33 30.43
C GLN A 27 -17.76 20.07 29.43
N LEU A 28 -17.19 20.47 28.30
CA LEU A 28 -17.90 20.54 27.00
C LEU A 28 -16.88 20.72 25.86
N ARG A 29 -15.99 19.74 25.68
CA ARG A 29 -15.48 19.43 24.34
C ARG A 29 -15.95 18.02 24.06
N LYS A 30 -17.13 17.92 23.44
CA LYS A 30 -17.51 16.72 22.67
C LYS A 30 -16.31 16.32 21.82
N ASP A 31 -16.11 15.02 21.64
CA ASP A 31 -15.13 14.40 20.76
C ASP A 31 -15.16 14.97 19.33
N VAL A 32 -14.64 16.18 19.13
CA VAL A 32 -14.39 16.74 17.81
C VAL A 32 -13.06 16.17 17.39
N LYS A 33 -13.11 15.05 16.67
CA LYS A 33 -11.94 14.45 16.04
C LYS A 33 -11.24 15.53 15.23
N SER A 34 -9.92 15.58 15.34
CA SER A 34 -9.13 16.47 14.51
C SER A 34 -9.40 16.15 13.04
N ALA A 35 -9.42 17.16 12.16
CA ALA A 35 -9.55 16.94 10.72
C ALA A 35 -8.51 15.95 10.17
N PHE A 36 -7.36 15.82 10.84
CA PHE A 36 -6.37 14.79 10.53
C PHE A 36 -6.83 13.38 10.90
N GLU A 37 -7.44 13.21 12.08
CA GLU A 37 -7.97 11.93 12.55
C GLU A 37 -9.13 11.47 11.66
N GLU A 38 -10.03 12.38 11.28
CA GLU A 38 -11.11 12.09 10.33
C GLU A 38 -10.57 11.62 8.98
N ARG A 39 -9.52 12.28 8.45
CA ARG A 39 -8.85 11.86 7.21
C ARG A 39 -8.19 10.49 7.35
N MET A 40 -7.57 10.20 8.49
CA MET A 40 -6.95 8.90 8.75
C MET A 40 -7.98 7.79 8.87
N GLU A 41 -9.11 8.04 9.53
CA GLU A 41 -10.22 7.09 9.63
C GLU A 41 -10.85 6.82 8.26
N GLU A 42 -11.07 7.86 7.44
CA GLU A 42 -11.62 7.68 6.10
C GLU A 42 -10.64 6.91 5.20
N LYS A 43 -9.34 7.19 5.29
CA LYS A 43 -8.29 6.41 4.61
C LYS A 43 -8.34 4.94 5.02
N GLN A 44 -8.47 4.66 6.32
CA GLN A 44 -8.56 3.29 6.83
C GLN A 44 -9.84 2.60 6.33
N ARG A 45 -10.97 3.30 6.34
CA ARG A 45 -12.26 2.79 5.85
C ARG A 45 -12.21 2.46 4.36
N LEU A 46 -11.68 3.35 3.54
CA LEU A 46 -11.51 3.14 2.10
C LEU A 46 -10.55 1.98 1.83
N SER A 47 -9.43 1.90 2.54
CA SER A 47 -8.49 0.78 2.44
C SER A 47 -9.13 -0.55 2.82
N ALA A 48 -9.93 -0.59 3.89
CA ALA A 48 -10.67 -1.80 4.28
C ALA A 48 -11.70 -2.21 3.22
N ARG A 49 -12.47 -1.25 2.69
CA ARG A 49 -13.44 -1.48 1.60
C ARG A 49 -12.76 -2.00 0.34
N TYR A 50 -11.64 -1.39 -0.06
CA TYR A 50 -10.84 -1.82 -1.19
C TYR A 50 -10.31 -3.25 -1.00
N ARG A 51 -9.72 -3.58 0.16
CA ARG A 51 -9.24 -4.94 0.46
C ARG A 51 -10.37 -5.97 0.37
N LYS A 52 -11.55 -5.65 0.91
CA LYS A 52 -12.73 -6.52 0.83
C LYS A 52 -13.18 -6.73 -0.61
N TRP A 53 -13.29 -5.64 -1.38
CA TRP A 53 -13.65 -5.70 -2.79
C TRP A 53 -12.64 -6.54 -3.59
N LYS A 54 -11.34 -6.29 -3.45
CA LYS A 54 -10.28 -7.03 -4.15
C LYS A 54 -10.28 -8.53 -3.80
N THR A 55 -10.60 -8.87 -2.54
CA THR A 55 -10.75 -10.27 -2.10
C THR A 55 -11.96 -10.93 -2.76
N SER A 56 -13.08 -10.20 -2.85
CA SER A 56 -14.29 -10.69 -3.52
C SER A 56 -14.08 -10.89 -5.02
N GLU A 57 -13.44 -9.92 -5.69
CA GLU A 57 -13.06 -9.99 -7.10
C GLU A 57 -12.19 -11.23 -7.35
N ALA A 58 -11.13 -11.41 -6.56
CA ALA A 58 -10.25 -12.57 -6.65
C ALA A 58 -11.00 -13.90 -6.48
N ARG A 59 -11.94 -13.99 -5.54
CA ARG A 59 -12.75 -15.19 -5.33
C ARG A 59 -13.67 -15.46 -6.51
N ALA A 60 -14.30 -14.42 -7.08
CA ALA A 60 -15.15 -14.55 -8.24
C ALA A 60 -14.37 -15.05 -9.46
N THR A 61 -13.21 -14.47 -9.76
CA THR A 61 -12.37 -14.90 -10.89
C THR A 61 -11.83 -16.32 -10.71
N LEU A 62 -11.45 -16.71 -9.48
CA LEU A 62 -11.01 -18.08 -9.20
C LEU A 62 -12.14 -19.11 -9.22
N ALA A 63 -13.38 -18.67 -9.00
CA ALA A 63 -14.57 -19.52 -9.14
C ALA A 63 -14.96 -19.69 -10.60
N SER A 64 -14.83 -18.63 -11.42
CA SER A 64 -15.11 -18.70 -12.86
C SER A 64 -14.04 -19.45 -13.64
N GLU A 65 -12.77 -19.42 -13.19
CA GLU A 65 -11.67 -20.13 -13.86
C GLU A 65 -10.78 -20.89 -12.85
N PRO A 66 -11.10 -22.16 -12.55
CA PRO A 66 -10.34 -22.98 -11.60
C PRO A 66 -8.91 -23.27 -12.04
N ARG A 67 -8.60 -23.26 -13.35
CA ARG A 67 -7.24 -23.55 -13.87
C ARG A 67 -6.21 -22.53 -13.39
N LEU A 68 -6.63 -21.33 -13.01
CA LEU A 68 -5.77 -20.32 -12.37
C LEU A 68 -5.11 -20.84 -11.08
N ARG A 69 -5.74 -21.78 -10.35
CA ARG A 69 -5.12 -22.40 -9.17
C ARG A 69 -3.93 -23.28 -9.54
N ALA A 70 -4.02 -24.01 -10.66
CA ALA A 70 -2.92 -24.79 -11.18
C ALA A 70 -1.79 -23.88 -11.67
N PHE A 71 -2.14 -22.82 -12.41
CA PHE A 71 -1.18 -21.78 -12.81
C PHE A 71 -0.46 -21.15 -11.62
N ASN A 72 -1.16 -20.83 -10.52
CA ASN A 72 -0.55 -20.31 -9.30
C ASN A 72 0.48 -21.28 -8.70
N ARG A 73 0.20 -22.59 -8.77
CA ARG A 73 1.13 -23.62 -8.28
C ARG A 73 2.34 -23.76 -9.21
N TYR A 74 2.14 -23.65 -10.51
CA TYR A 74 3.23 -23.60 -11.50
C TYR A 74 4.15 -22.40 -11.23
N LEU A 75 3.60 -21.18 -11.10
CA LEU A 75 4.37 -19.99 -10.77
C LEU A 75 5.24 -20.16 -9.51
N ARG A 76 4.79 -20.91 -8.51
CA ARG A 76 5.59 -21.10 -7.29
C ARG A 76 6.86 -21.93 -7.50
N LYS A 77 6.96 -22.68 -8.60
CA LYS A 77 8.11 -23.51 -8.97
C LYS A 77 9.13 -22.77 -9.85
N ILE A 78 8.71 -21.67 -10.47
CA ILE A 78 9.56 -20.84 -11.33
C ILE A 78 10.59 -20.12 -10.46
N GLU A 79 11.85 -20.26 -10.83
CA GLU A 79 12.99 -19.53 -10.25
C GLU A 79 13.39 -18.35 -11.17
N PRO A 80 14.23 -17.42 -10.70
CA PRO A 80 14.56 -16.20 -11.47
C PRO A 80 15.11 -16.45 -12.87
N GLN A 81 15.87 -17.53 -13.08
CA GLN A 81 16.44 -17.91 -14.36
C GLN A 81 15.42 -18.52 -15.34
N ASP A 82 14.27 -18.96 -14.87
CA ASP A 82 13.27 -19.68 -15.67
C ASP A 82 12.28 -18.72 -16.38
N GLY A 83 12.68 -17.45 -16.53
CA GLY A 83 11.84 -16.42 -17.12
C GLY A 83 11.34 -16.75 -18.53
N ASP A 84 12.22 -17.29 -19.38
CA ASP A 84 11.86 -17.72 -20.73
C ASP A 84 10.90 -18.91 -20.74
N GLU A 85 11.10 -19.88 -19.85
CA GLU A 85 10.21 -21.03 -19.70
C GLU A 85 8.80 -20.56 -19.31
N LEU A 86 8.69 -19.64 -18.36
CA LEU A 86 7.41 -19.07 -17.95
C LEU A 86 6.70 -18.38 -19.12
N ILE A 87 7.43 -17.63 -19.95
CA ILE A 87 6.86 -16.94 -21.11
C ILE A 87 6.38 -17.95 -22.17
N GLY A 88 7.17 -18.98 -22.47
CA GLY A 88 6.77 -20.05 -23.38
C GLY A 88 5.52 -20.78 -22.89
N ALA A 89 5.52 -21.17 -21.60
CA ALA A 89 4.38 -21.83 -20.97
C ALA A 89 3.11 -20.97 -20.98
N ILE A 90 3.22 -19.64 -20.82
CA ILE A 90 2.07 -18.73 -20.95
C ILE A 90 1.58 -18.70 -22.40
N ALA A 91 2.47 -18.55 -23.37
CA ALA A 91 2.13 -18.43 -24.79
C ALA A 91 1.42 -19.68 -25.34
N GLU A 92 1.88 -20.86 -24.95
CA GLU A 92 1.32 -22.15 -25.39
C GLU A 92 0.11 -22.61 -24.56
N SER A 93 -0.27 -21.85 -23.52
CA SER A 93 -1.39 -22.21 -22.66
C SER A 93 -2.73 -21.68 -23.17
N TRP A 94 -3.78 -22.02 -22.44
CA TRP A 94 -5.13 -21.47 -22.59
C TRP A 94 -5.26 -20.01 -22.13
N LEU A 95 -4.26 -19.43 -21.46
CA LEU A 95 -4.36 -18.10 -20.85
C LEU A 95 -4.54 -16.95 -21.86
N PRO A 96 -3.79 -16.88 -22.99
CA PRO A 96 -3.93 -15.77 -23.93
C PRO A 96 -5.35 -15.65 -24.53
N GLU A 97 -6.03 -16.77 -24.73
CA GLU A 97 -7.39 -16.84 -25.29
C GLU A 97 -8.49 -16.71 -24.22
N SER A 98 -8.14 -16.76 -22.93
CA SER A 98 -9.10 -16.66 -21.83
C SER A 98 -9.75 -15.27 -21.75
N ARG A 99 -10.83 -15.15 -20.98
CA ARG A 99 -11.53 -13.87 -20.76
C ARG A 99 -10.59 -12.80 -20.18
N GLN A 100 -10.87 -11.53 -20.49
CA GLN A 100 -10.02 -10.40 -20.07
C GLN A 100 -9.81 -10.33 -18.54
N ASP A 101 -10.85 -10.58 -17.74
CA ASP A 101 -10.77 -10.60 -16.28
C ASP A 101 -9.82 -11.69 -15.76
N VAL A 102 -9.83 -12.86 -16.41
CA VAL A 102 -8.92 -13.96 -16.13
C VAL A 102 -7.48 -13.61 -16.50
N ARG A 103 -7.26 -13.03 -17.69
CA ARG A 103 -5.93 -12.58 -18.14
C ARG A 103 -5.34 -11.52 -17.21
N ILE A 104 -6.13 -10.53 -16.81
CA ILE A 104 -5.73 -9.49 -15.85
C ILE A 104 -5.37 -10.12 -14.50
N TYR A 105 -6.17 -11.08 -14.02
CA TYR A 105 -5.89 -11.75 -12.76
C TYR A 105 -4.59 -12.58 -12.82
N ALA A 106 -4.37 -13.31 -13.90
CA ALA A 106 -3.12 -14.04 -14.15
C ALA A 106 -1.92 -13.11 -14.19
N LEU A 107 -2.02 -11.95 -14.85
CA LEU A 107 -0.96 -10.94 -14.88
C LEU A 107 -0.61 -10.43 -13.48
N ARG A 108 -1.61 -10.16 -12.63
CA ARG A 108 -1.41 -9.81 -11.21
C ARG A 108 -0.77 -10.94 -10.39
N MET A 109 -0.85 -12.19 -10.83
CA MET A 109 -0.16 -13.31 -10.19
C MET A 109 1.31 -13.35 -10.60
N VAL A 110 1.60 -13.13 -11.88
CA VAL A 110 2.98 -13.01 -12.41
C VAL A 110 3.70 -11.86 -11.73
N ASP A 111 3.10 -10.66 -11.68
CA ASP A 111 3.67 -9.49 -11.00
C ASP A 111 4.04 -9.77 -9.54
N ARG A 112 3.09 -10.30 -8.75
CA ARG A 112 3.35 -10.69 -7.35
C ARG A 112 4.48 -11.72 -7.22
N HIS A 113 4.60 -12.63 -8.17
CA HIS A 113 5.65 -13.62 -8.18
C HIS A 113 7.02 -12.98 -8.49
N CYS A 114 7.11 -12.14 -9.53
CA CYS A 114 8.32 -11.38 -9.86
C CYS A 114 8.77 -10.51 -8.69
N ASN A 115 7.86 -9.78 -8.05
CA ASN A 115 8.17 -8.95 -6.88
C ASN A 115 8.71 -9.78 -5.72
N ARG A 116 8.15 -10.97 -5.49
CA ARG A 116 8.65 -11.91 -4.47
C ARG A 116 10.05 -12.42 -4.81
N LEU A 117 10.36 -12.69 -6.07
CA LEU A 117 11.70 -13.10 -6.50
C LEU A 117 12.71 -11.97 -6.36
N ASN A 118 12.36 -10.75 -6.78
CA ASN A 118 13.21 -9.57 -6.62
C ASN A 118 13.57 -9.32 -5.15
N LEU A 119 12.58 -9.38 -4.26
CA LEU A 119 12.81 -9.25 -2.81
C LEU A 119 13.74 -10.34 -2.26
N ARG A 120 13.66 -11.57 -2.78
CA ARG A 120 14.57 -12.67 -2.41
C ARG A 120 16.00 -12.43 -2.87
N LEU A 121 16.18 -11.78 -4.01
CA LEU A 121 17.48 -11.44 -4.58
C LEU A 121 18.10 -10.18 -3.95
N GLY A 122 17.39 -9.51 -3.03
CA GLY A 122 17.83 -8.24 -2.44
C GLY A 122 17.67 -7.04 -3.38
N ASN A 123 16.98 -7.22 -4.49
CA ASN A 123 16.71 -6.15 -5.45
C ASN A 123 15.54 -5.30 -4.96
N GLU A 124 15.59 -4.00 -5.23
CA GLU A 124 14.42 -3.14 -5.10
C GLU A 124 13.32 -3.63 -6.05
N ILE A 125 12.07 -3.40 -5.62
CA ILE A 125 10.92 -3.62 -6.49
C ILE A 125 10.96 -2.51 -7.54
N LEU A 126 11.62 -2.77 -8.68
CA LEU A 126 11.58 -1.86 -9.82
C LEU A 126 10.17 -1.86 -10.43
N ASP A 127 9.51 -0.71 -10.40
CA ASP A 127 8.24 -0.48 -11.11
C ASP A 127 8.45 -0.45 -12.65
N ASP A 128 9.67 -0.17 -13.13
CA ASP A 128 9.97 -0.08 -14.55
C ASP A 128 11.42 -0.51 -14.85
N PRO A 129 11.67 -1.57 -15.62
CA PRO A 129 13.01 -1.94 -16.05
C PRO A 129 13.56 -0.91 -17.05
N LEU A 130 14.84 -0.58 -16.93
CA LEU A 130 15.52 0.29 -17.90
C LEU A 130 15.60 -0.43 -19.27
N PRO A 131 15.18 0.20 -20.38
CA PRO A 131 15.38 -0.36 -21.72
C PRO A 131 16.87 -0.60 -21.99
N PRO A 132 17.27 -1.70 -22.68
CA PRO A 132 16.46 -2.63 -23.49
C PRO A 132 15.94 -3.88 -22.76
N GLU A 133 16.17 -4.02 -21.45
CA GLU A 133 15.81 -5.23 -20.72
C GLU A 133 14.31 -5.30 -20.47
N THR A 134 13.61 -6.20 -21.18
CA THR A 134 12.18 -6.43 -20.94
C THR A 134 12.02 -7.49 -19.87
N ASN A 135 11.71 -7.07 -18.63
CA ASN A 135 11.42 -7.99 -17.53
C ASN A 135 10.28 -8.97 -17.91
N VAL A 136 10.32 -10.18 -17.37
CA VAL A 136 9.32 -11.26 -17.52
C VAL A 136 7.88 -10.75 -17.40
N TYR A 137 7.61 -9.83 -16.45
CA TYR A 137 6.30 -9.21 -16.32
C TYR A 137 5.82 -8.52 -17.62
N PHE A 138 6.67 -7.71 -18.25
CA PHE A 138 6.31 -6.97 -19.46
C PHE A 138 6.13 -7.90 -20.67
N ARG A 139 6.92 -8.96 -20.76
CA ARG A 139 6.76 -10.01 -21.77
C ARG A 139 5.43 -10.76 -21.59
N ALA A 140 5.09 -11.14 -20.36
CA ALA A 140 3.81 -11.75 -20.04
C ALA A 140 2.64 -10.79 -20.31
N ARG A 141 2.81 -9.49 -20.00
CA ARG A 141 1.85 -8.44 -20.30
C ARG A 141 1.57 -8.34 -21.80
N ALA A 142 2.62 -8.35 -22.63
CA ALA A 142 2.47 -8.29 -24.09
C ALA A 142 1.62 -9.46 -24.62
N LEU A 143 1.87 -10.68 -24.12
CA LEU A 143 1.09 -11.87 -24.49
C LEU A 143 -0.38 -11.79 -24.04
N LEU A 144 -0.61 -11.36 -22.80
CA LEU A 144 -1.95 -11.38 -22.19
C LEU A 144 -2.83 -10.17 -22.55
N HIS A 145 -2.23 -9.09 -23.08
CA HIS A 145 -2.95 -7.90 -23.55
C HIS A 145 -3.25 -7.87 -25.05
N ALA A 146 -2.76 -8.83 -25.84
CA ALA A 146 -2.98 -8.85 -27.29
C ALA A 146 -4.47 -8.83 -27.71
N GLY A 147 -5.40 -9.19 -26.81
CA GLY A 147 -6.86 -9.15 -27.03
C GLY A 147 -7.60 -7.92 -26.46
N GLY A 148 -6.94 -6.79 -26.21
CA GLY A 148 -7.57 -5.52 -25.84
C GLY A 148 -7.11 -4.92 -24.50
N ARG A 149 -6.92 -3.59 -24.49
CA ARG A 149 -6.71 -2.79 -23.26
C ARG A 149 -8.06 -2.52 -22.60
N ALA A 150 -8.11 -2.66 -21.27
CA ALA A 150 -9.11 -1.95 -20.49
C ALA A 150 -8.73 -0.46 -20.45
#